data_AF-A0A928TX19-F1
#
_entry.id   AF-A0A928TX19-F1
#
_cell.length_a   1.000
_cell.length_b   1.000
_cell.length_c   1.000
_cell.angle_alpha   90.00
_cell.angle_beta   90.00
_cell.angle_gamma   90.00
#
_symmetry.space_group_name_H-M   'P 1'
#
loop_
_entity.id
_entity.type
_entity.pdbx_description
1 polymer ?
#
loop_
_entity_poly.entity_id
_entity_poly.type
_entity_poly.pdbx_seq_one_letter_code
_entity_poly.pdbx_strand_id
1 'polypeptide(L)' 'MGNWEIGRFPFTTVPLLDNDLDDGDRTFSLVLSNPVNGELGNDTAVGTILDDDNPPPIPGWQVYLPVILKP' A
#
# COMPACT_ATOMS: atom_id res chain seq x y z
N MET A 1 2.96 -42.68 -15.03
CA MET A 1 3.82 -41.55 -14.61
C MET A 1 2.91 -40.34 -14.57
N GLY A 2 2.59 -39.82 -13.38
CA GLY A 2 1.59 -38.78 -13.21
C GLY A 2 2.05 -37.46 -13.81
N ASN A 3 1.11 -36.75 -14.43
CA ASN A 3 1.33 -35.47 -15.06
C ASN A 3 1.58 -34.45 -13.94
N TRP A 4 2.84 -34.06 -13.72
CA TRP A 4 3.20 -33.03 -12.76
C TRP A 4 2.68 -31.69 -13.28
N GLU A 5 1.65 -31.15 -12.65
CA GLU A 5 1.24 -29.78 -12.92
C GLU A 5 2.41 -28.86 -12.63
N ILE A 6 2.86 -28.16 -13.67
CA ILE A 6 3.89 -27.14 -13.62
C ILE A 6 3.52 -26.07 -12.57
N GLY A 7 4.11 -26.16 -11.38
CA GLY A 7 4.51 -25.01 -10.57
C GLY A 7 3.43 -24.03 -10.09
N ARG A 8 2.20 -24.47 -9.78
CA ARG A 8 1.25 -23.58 -9.08
C ARG A 8 1.71 -23.35 -7.65
N PHE A 9 2.40 -22.24 -7.42
CA PHE A 9 2.64 -21.74 -6.08
C PHE A 9 1.31 -21.25 -5.49
N PRO A 10 0.99 -21.61 -4.23
CA PRO A 10 -0.16 -21.04 -3.55
C PRO A 10 0.03 -19.53 -3.42
N PHE A 11 -1.02 -18.76 -3.72
CA PHE A 11 -1.05 -17.32 -3.55
C PHE A 11 -2.31 -16.93 -2.78
N THR A 12 -2.25 -15.76 -2.14
CA THR A 12 -3.38 -15.09 -1.52
C THR A 12 -3.49 -13.68 -2.08
N THR A 13 -4.68 -13.09 -2.04
CA THR A 13 -4.96 -11.74 -2.56
C THR A 13 -5.31 -10.81 -1.42
N VAL A 14 -4.71 -9.62 -1.41
CA VAL A 14 -5.06 -8.52 -0.51
C VAL A 14 -5.74 -7.44 -1.35
N PRO A 15 -7.06 -7.23 -1.23
CA PRO A 15 -7.75 -6.18 -1.97
C PRO A 15 -7.36 -4.80 -1.43
N LEU A 16 -7.31 -3.81 -2.32
CA LEU A 16 -7.13 -2.40 -1.97
C LEU A 16 -8.49 -1.72 -1.86
N LEU A 17 -8.59 -0.74 -0.96
CA LEU A 17 -9.74 0.15 -0.85
C LEU A 17 -9.33 1.52 -1.41
N ASP A 18 -9.97 1.89 -2.50
CA ASP A 18 -9.67 3.09 -3.27
C ASP A 18 -10.60 4.25 -2.88
N ASN A 19 -10.11 5.49 -2.96
CA ASN A 19 -10.88 6.72 -2.78
C ASN A 19 -10.23 7.89 -3.54
N ASP A 20 -10.73 9.13 -3.39
CA ASP A 20 -10.24 10.30 -4.14
C ASP A 20 -9.44 11.30 -3.26
N LEU A 21 -8.83 10.85 -2.14
CA LEU A 21 -8.10 11.70 -1.20
C LEU A 21 -6.60 11.44 -1.29
N ASP A 22 -5.81 12.50 -1.56
CA ASP A 22 -4.35 12.50 -1.42
C ASP A 22 -3.95 12.28 0.05
N ASP A 23 -3.67 11.03 0.35
CA ASP A 23 -3.41 10.44 1.66
C ASP A 23 -1.91 10.09 1.84
N GLY A 24 -1.16 10.15 0.74
CA GLY A 24 0.21 9.71 0.55
C GLY A 24 0.37 8.18 0.54
N ASP A 25 1.52 7.71 0.04
CA ASP A 25 1.89 6.30 0.05
C ASP A 25 1.76 5.68 1.46
N ARG A 26 1.19 4.47 1.54
CA ARG A 26 1.04 3.72 2.80
C ARG A 26 1.66 2.34 2.72
N THR A 27 2.30 1.90 3.80
CA THR A 27 2.90 0.56 3.90
C THR A 27 2.08 -0.36 4.80
N PHE A 28 2.05 -1.65 4.48
CA PHE A 28 1.49 -2.69 5.32
C PHE A 28 2.38 -3.92 5.34
N SER A 29 2.23 -4.74 6.38
CA SER A 29 2.92 -6.02 6.51
C SER A 29 1.94 -7.18 6.46
N LEU A 30 2.27 -8.21 5.68
CA LEU A 30 1.62 -9.50 5.69
C LEU A 30 2.52 -10.48 6.46
N VAL A 31 1.97 -11.13 7.49
CA VAL A 31 2.69 -12.11 8.32
C VAL A 31 1.97 -13.46 8.23
N LEU A 32 2.68 -14.48 7.74
CA LEU A 32 2.25 -15.87 7.76
C LEU A 32 2.44 -16.44 9.18
N SER A 33 1.50 -17.27 9.64
CA SER A 33 1.57 -17.88 10.97
C SER A 33 0.98 -19.29 10.97
N ASN A 34 1.26 -20.06 12.03
CA ASN A 34 0.77 -21.42 12.24
C ASN A 34 1.03 -22.38 11.06
N PRO A 35 2.30 -22.57 10.62
CA PRO A 35 2.59 -23.57 9.60
C PRO A 35 2.21 -24.97 10.09
N VAL A 36 1.69 -25.79 9.18
CA VAL A 36 1.37 -27.21 9.44
C VAL A 36 2.35 -28.08 8.66
N ASN A 37 3.03 -28.98 9.36
CA ASN A 37 4.03 -29.92 8.79
C ASN A 37 5.20 -29.25 8.04
N GLY A 38 5.61 -28.05 8.46
CA GLY A 38 6.73 -27.33 7.86
C GLY A 38 7.22 -26.16 8.70
N GLU A 39 8.29 -25.53 8.23
CA GLU A 39 8.88 -24.33 8.81
C GLU A 39 8.72 -23.17 7.83
N LEU A 40 8.39 -21.97 8.34
CA LEU A 40 8.36 -20.76 7.52
C LEU A 40 9.78 -20.19 7.46
N GLY A 41 10.36 -20.12 6.27
CA GLY A 41 11.66 -19.46 6.08
C GLY A 41 11.54 -17.93 6.10
N ASN A 42 10.72 -17.38 5.21
CA ASN A 42 10.31 -15.97 5.23
C ASN A 42 8.81 -15.93 5.48
N ASP A 43 8.41 -15.42 6.65
CA ASP A 43 7.00 -15.30 7.04
C ASP A 43 6.41 -13.90 6.80
N THR A 44 7.27 -12.91 6.59
CA THR A 44 6.89 -11.50 6.51
C THR A 44 7.12 -10.94 5.12
N ALA A 45 6.11 -10.26 4.59
CA ALA A 45 6.21 -9.45 3.38
C ALA A 45 5.73 -8.03 3.68
N VAL A 46 6.39 -7.03 3.10
CA VAL A 46 5.99 -5.61 3.17
C VAL A 46 5.49 -5.19 1.80
N GLY A 47 4.29 -4.60 1.76
CA GLY A 47 3.69 -4.01 0.57
C GLY A 47 3.52 -2.50 0.74
N THR A 48 3.67 -1.76 -0.35
CA THR A 48 3.36 -0.32 -0.42
C THR A 48 2.16 -0.11 -1.34
N ILE A 49 1.17 0.62 -0.85
CA ILE A 49 0.08 1.20 -1.64
C ILE A 49 0.60 2.56 -2.09
N LEU A 50 0.75 2.72 -3.41
CA LEU A 50 1.15 3.99 -4.02
C LEU A 50 -0.09 4.84 -4.22
N ASP A 51 -0.02 6.10 -3.80
CA ASP A 51 -1.10 7.06 -3.98
C ASP A 51 -1.07 7.65 -5.39
N ASP A 52 -2.20 7.63 -6.09
CA ASP A 52 -2.38 8.22 -7.41
C ASP A 52 -3.41 9.37 -7.44
N ASP A 53 -3.88 9.83 -6.28
CA ASP A 53 -4.77 10.96 -6.14
C ASP A 53 -4.04 12.31 -6.17
N ASN A 54 -4.79 13.36 -6.50
CA ASN A 54 -4.29 14.72 -6.44
C ASN A 54 -4.73 15.43 -5.15
N PRO A 55 -3.89 16.31 -4.58
CA PRO A 55 -4.29 17.12 -3.46
C PRO A 55 -5.52 17.96 -3.83
N PRO A 56 -6.45 18.19 -2.89
CA PRO A 56 -7.58 19.05 -3.14
C PRO A 56 -7.10 20.43 -3.58
N PRO A 57 -7.83 21.09 -4.50
CA PRO A 57 -7.45 22.41 -4.96
C PRO A 57 -7.36 23.36 -3.77
N ILE A 58 -6.27 24.12 -3.71
CA ILE A 58 -6.07 25.15 -2.70
C ILE A 58 -7.28 26.09 -2.78
N PRO A 59 -8.06 26.29 -1.70
CA PRO A 59 -9.17 27.23 -1.74
C PRO A 59 -8.65 28.59 -2.19
N GLY A 60 -9.36 29.27 -3.11
CA GLY A 60 -8.94 30.56 -3.69
C GLY A 60 -8.69 31.70 -2.68
N TRP A 61 -8.96 31.46 -1.39
CA TRP A 61 -8.68 32.34 -0.26
C TRP A 61 -7.32 32.07 0.41
N GLN A 62 -6.63 30.99 0.05
CA GLN A 62 -5.26 30.64 0.47
C GLN A 62 -4.23 31.01 -0.60
N VAL A 63 -4.55 31.95 -1.49
CA VAL A 63 -3.51 32.63 -2.27
C VAL A 63 -2.75 33.51 -1.28
N TYR A 64 -1.49 33.16 -1.00
CA TYR A 64 -0.55 33.88 -0.14
C TYR A 64 -1.07 35.25 0.26
N LEU A 65 -1.62 35.37 1.49
CA LEU A 65 -1.62 36.67 2.15
C LEU A 65 -0.19 37.18 1.94
N PRO A 66 0.04 38.35 1.34
CA PRO A 66 1.38 38.87 1.26
C PRO A 66 1.89 38.76 2.69
N VAL A 67 2.97 38.00 2.88
CA VAL A 67 3.71 38.02 4.13
C VAL A 67 4.18 39.45 4.20
N ILE A 68 3.33 40.32 4.73
CA ILE A 68 3.70 41.64 5.21
C ILE A 68 4.60 41.25 6.36
N LEU A 69 5.89 41.08 6.05
CA LEU A 69 6.95 41.21 7.03
C LEU A 69 6.67 42.57 7.65
N LYS A 70 6.01 42.55 8.82
CA LYS A 70 5.86 43.75 9.61
C LYS A 70 7.28 44.23 9.91
N PRO A 71 7.52 45.55 9.80
CA PRO A 71 8.85 46.11 9.99
C PRO A 71 9.47 45.72 11.32
#